data_AF-A0A9P5F2D3-F1
#
_entry.id   AF-A0A9P5F2D3-F1
#
_cell.length_a   1.000
_cell.length_b   1.000
_cell.length_c   1.000
_cell.angle_alpha   90.00
_cell.angle_beta   90.00
_cell.angle_gamma   90.00
#
_symmetry.space_group_name_H-M   'P 1'
#
loop_
_entity.id
_entity.type
_entity.pdbx_description
1 polymer ?
#
loop_
_entity_poly.entity_id
_entity_poly.type
_entity_poly.pdbx_seq_one_letter_code
_entity_poly.pdbx_strand_id
1 'polypeptide(L)'
;MSAIPTLVERDKEYYALDFGSNLPPGTDTADQLDDNQRQPRPPSQSQRPVPEWPPEEKRKGKWISAYLDTLDPETEYDQIIKTANFFSGNTFAVAMGYCSTFVMLTQPPGGAAAIHFGARAFKRPHQRFYETADQLLDWMWYGSASEETKRGIEAVNRLHKTIWKNTPGAFSNPPEGQMSVIGSAVFETYLRKLVGARNQKPHPHVAAAWPAWAERVLAQFRTEPADGSRSFGVNFPRTWDELEGFYRWFQDLPFDEWTNPEGREKGHAIAEAFVNQFSTLWFPKHLHWFGRQMLLTVLAPKVREQQNIGHPNPVLEHPVKPMLFEEYQAVKKWGWGQIDADVTRKWERKGQVTDFCLVAIVLFCALGIFWSR
;
A
#
# COMPACT_ATOMS: atom_id res chain seq x y z
N MET A 1 20.93 -3.59 29.33
CA MET A 1 20.56 -3.13 27.98
C MET A 1 21.50 -2.00 27.64
N SER A 2 22.20 -2.06 26.51
CA SER A 2 23.05 -0.94 26.06
C SER A 2 22.18 0.32 25.88
N ALA A 3 22.74 1.49 26.21
CA ALA A 3 22.02 2.75 26.03
C ALA A 3 21.66 2.96 24.55
N ILE A 4 20.47 3.50 24.29
CA ILE A 4 20.04 3.84 22.93
C ILE A 4 20.91 5.00 22.44
N PRO A 5 21.57 4.89 21.27
CA PRO A 5 22.37 5.97 20.70
C PRO A 5 21.55 7.24 20.47
N THR A 6 22.15 8.38 20.78
CA THR A 6 21.64 9.71 20.42
C THR A 6 21.59 9.87 18.91
N LEU A 7 20.85 10.86 18.42
CA LEU A 7 20.72 11.08 16.97
C LEU A 7 22.07 11.33 16.27
N VAL A 8 23.03 11.96 16.98
CA VAL A 8 24.36 12.27 16.44
C VAL A 8 25.25 11.02 16.36
N GLU A 9 24.94 10.00 17.16
CA GLU A 9 25.67 8.72 17.20
C GLU A 9 25.08 7.68 16.23
N ARG A 10 23.91 7.95 15.63
CA ARG A 10 23.29 7.05 14.65
C ARG A 10 23.91 7.26 13.29
N ASP A 11 24.32 6.17 12.67
CA ASP A 11 24.80 6.12 11.29
C ASP A 11 23.95 5.13 10.46
N LYS A 12 24.43 4.80 9.26
CA LYS A 12 23.74 3.87 8.35
C LYS A 12 23.55 2.46 8.93
N GLU A 13 24.40 2.04 9.86
CA GLU A 13 24.36 0.70 10.45
C GLU A 13 23.29 0.58 11.54
N TYR A 14 22.81 1.71 12.09
CA TYR A 14 21.84 1.71 13.18
C TYR A 14 20.51 1.02 12.82
N TYR A 15 20.12 1.07 11.54
CA TYR A 15 18.93 0.41 11.00
C TYR A 15 19.27 -0.70 10.01
N ALA A 16 20.50 -1.23 10.04
CA ALA A 16 20.89 -2.32 9.15
C ALA A 16 20.01 -3.55 9.38
N LEU A 17 19.67 -4.24 8.29
CA LEU A 17 18.91 -5.48 8.28
C LEU A 17 19.81 -6.58 7.73
N ASP A 18 19.75 -7.77 8.34
CA ASP A 18 20.54 -8.92 7.88
C ASP A 18 19.72 -9.81 6.95
N PHE A 19 20.01 -9.72 5.65
CA PHE A 19 19.38 -10.57 4.63
C PHE A 19 20.23 -11.79 4.23
N GLY A 20 21.39 -12.00 4.85
CA GLY A 20 22.39 -12.96 4.38
C GLY A 20 21.89 -14.40 4.29
N SER A 21 20.96 -14.80 5.16
CA SER A 21 20.35 -16.13 5.18
C SER A 21 19.04 -16.24 4.40
N ASN A 22 18.47 -15.12 3.92
CA ASN A 22 17.17 -15.08 3.26
C ASN A 22 17.08 -13.88 2.30
N LEU A 23 17.66 -14.03 1.11
CA LEU A 23 17.77 -12.96 0.13
C LEU A 23 16.39 -12.48 -0.37
N PRO A 24 16.23 -11.17 -0.63
CA PRO A 24 15.02 -10.66 -1.26
C PRO A 24 14.84 -11.23 -2.67
N PRO A 25 13.61 -11.60 -3.08
CA PRO A 25 13.34 -11.91 -4.48
C PRO A 25 13.80 -10.78 -5.40
N GLY A 26 14.47 -11.15 -6.49
CA GLY A 26 15.20 -10.20 -7.35
C GLY A 26 16.70 -10.06 -7.01
N THR A 27 17.15 -10.69 -5.92
CA THR A 27 18.56 -10.85 -5.53
C THR A 27 18.92 -12.34 -5.54
N ASP A 28 19.85 -12.72 -6.42
CA ASP A 28 20.24 -14.10 -6.69
C ASP A 28 21.39 -14.59 -5.79
N THR A 29 22.24 -13.68 -5.30
CA THR A 29 23.42 -13.99 -4.47
C THR A 29 23.64 -12.96 -3.37
N ALA A 30 24.33 -13.33 -2.29
CA ALA A 30 24.64 -12.39 -1.20
C ALA A 30 25.54 -11.22 -1.66
N ASP A 31 26.45 -11.46 -2.60
CA ASP A 31 27.31 -10.43 -3.23
C ASP A 31 26.49 -9.31 -3.90
N GLN A 32 25.29 -9.63 -4.41
CA GLN A 32 24.40 -8.64 -4.98
C GLN A 32 23.77 -7.72 -3.95
N LEU A 33 23.85 -7.97 -2.64
CA LEU A 33 23.30 -7.05 -1.63
C LEU A 33 24.09 -5.73 -1.57
N ASP A 34 25.42 -5.81 -1.65
CA ASP A 34 26.30 -4.67 -1.38
C ASP A 34 27.21 -4.31 -2.56
N ASP A 35 27.83 -5.29 -3.22
CA ASP A 35 28.95 -5.03 -4.12
C ASP A 35 28.57 -5.12 -5.61
N ASN A 36 27.70 -6.07 -5.99
CA ASN A 36 27.40 -6.38 -7.39
C ASN A 36 25.90 -6.27 -7.71
N GLN A 37 25.28 -5.17 -7.28
CA GLN A 37 23.85 -4.98 -7.40
C GLN A 37 23.38 -4.98 -8.87
N ARG A 38 22.33 -5.75 -9.15
CA ARG A 38 21.62 -5.75 -10.43
C ARG A 38 20.98 -4.38 -10.65
N GLN A 39 21.44 -3.67 -11.68
CA GLN A 39 20.94 -2.35 -11.99
C GLN A 39 19.53 -2.38 -12.63
N PRO A 40 18.73 -1.31 -12.46
CA PRO A 40 17.43 -1.18 -13.12
C PRO A 40 17.53 -1.36 -14.64
N ARG A 41 16.54 -2.00 -15.25
CA ARG A 41 16.46 -2.11 -16.72
C ARG A 41 16.37 -0.72 -17.39
N PRO A 42 16.97 -0.54 -18.58
CA PRO A 42 16.74 0.65 -19.38
C PRO A 42 15.25 0.75 -19.79
N PRO A 43 14.74 1.95 -20.10
CA PRO A 43 13.39 2.07 -20.64
C PRO A 43 13.26 1.28 -21.94
N SER A 44 12.16 0.55 -22.07
CA SER A 44 11.71 0.11 -23.38
C SER A 44 11.11 1.28 -24.15
N GLN A 45 11.18 1.20 -25.47
CA GLN A 45 10.56 2.16 -26.38
C GLN A 45 9.42 1.46 -27.12
N SER A 46 8.26 2.12 -27.16
CA SER A 46 7.16 1.61 -27.97
C SER A 46 7.54 1.60 -29.44
N GLN A 47 7.31 0.46 -30.10
CA GLN A 47 7.55 0.31 -31.54
C GLN A 47 6.42 0.91 -32.39
N ARG A 48 5.32 1.34 -31.75
CA ARG A 48 4.13 1.89 -32.40
C ARG A 48 3.47 2.98 -31.55
N PRO A 49 2.54 3.77 -32.12
CA PRO A 49 1.65 4.59 -31.30
C PRO A 49 0.84 3.73 -30.34
N VAL A 50 0.80 4.13 -29.07
CA VAL A 50 0.01 3.45 -28.04
C VAL A 50 -1.47 3.57 -28.39
N PRO A 51 -2.23 2.45 -28.46
CA PRO A 51 -3.65 2.49 -28.75
C PRO A 51 -4.43 3.37 -27.76
N GLU A 52 -5.29 4.24 -28.25
CA GLU A 52 -6.21 4.99 -27.40
C GLU A 52 -7.27 4.09 -26.78
N TRP A 53 -7.80 4.48 -25.62
CA TRP A 53 -8.96 3.79 -25.06
C TRP A 53 -10.14 3.86 -26.02
N PRO A 54 -10.98 2.81 -26.08
CA PRO A 54 -12.22 2.89 -26.82
C PRO A 54 -13.08 4.07 -26.30
N PRO A 55 -13.91 4.69 -27.16
CA PRO A 55 -14.89 5.69 -26.73
C PRO A 55 -15.77 5.16 -25.59
N GLU A 56 -16.23 6.05 -24.70
CA GLU A 56 -16.95 5.67 -23.48
C GLU A 56 -18.19 4.82 -23.76
N GLU A 57 -18.93 5.11 -24.83
CA GLU A 57 -20.11 4.36 -25.26
C GLU A 57 -19.82 2.90 -25.65
N LYS A 58 -18.54 2.58 -25.97
CA LYS A 58 -18.05 1.25 -26.28
C LYS A 58 -17.42 0.54 -25.08
N ARG A 59 -17.24 1.21 -23.93
CA ARG A 59 -16.66 0.65 -22.68
C ARG A 59 -17.67 -0.19 -21.89
N LYS A 60 -18.15 -1.28 -22.48
CA LYS A 60 -19.15 -2.18 -21.86
C LYS A 60 -18.57 -3.57 -21.58
N GLY A 61 -19.08 -4.23 -20.53
CA GLY A 61 -18.69 -5.61 -20.20
C GLY A 61 -17.21 -5.75 -19.88
N LYS A 62 -16.51 -6.64 -20.59
CA LYS A 62 -15.09 -6.97 -20.36
C LYS A 62 -14.11 -6.08 -21.16
N TRP A 63 -14.51 -4.84 -21.48
CA TRP A 63 -13.73 -3.96 -22.34
C TRP A 63 -12.30 -3.71 -21.81
N ILE A 64 -12.09 -3.65 -20.49
CA ILE A 64 -10.77 -3.47 -19.90
C ILE A 64 -9.85 -4.63 -20.31
N SER A 65 -10.28 -5.88 -20.11
CA SER A 65 -9.51 -7.06 -20.51
C SER A 65 -9.24 -7.05 -22.01
N ALA A 66 -10.29 -6.81 -22.81
CA ALA A 66 -10.16 -6.79 -24.27
C ALA A 66 -9.20 -5.70 -24.76
N TYR A 67 -9.17 -4.53 -24.12
CA TYR A 67 -8.23 -3.47 -24.43
C TYR A 67 -6.81 -3.81 -23.99
N LEU A 68 -6.65 -4.37 -22.78
CA LEU A 68 -5.34 -4.82 -22.28
C LEU A 68 -4.71 -5.85 -23.22
N ASP A 69 -5.49 -6.79 -23.74
CA ASP A 69 -5.03 -7.81 -24.71
C ASP A 69 -4.47 -7.21 -26.02
N THR A 70 -4.78 -5.94 -26.32
CA THR A 70 -4.23 -5.25 -27.50
C THR A 70 -2.87 -4.59 -27.26
N LEU A 71 -2.43 -4.49 -26.00
CA LEU A 71 -1.22 -3.78 -25.59
C LEU A 71 -0.02 -4.71 -25.48
N ASP A 72 1.17 -4.21 -25.79
CA ASP A 72 2.43 -4.90 -25.55
C ASP A 72 2.91 -4.64 -24.10
N PRO A 73 2.95 -5.65 -23.22
CA PRO A 73 3.39 -5.46 -21.84
C PRO A 73 4.86 -5.09 -21.68
N GLU A 74 5.71 -5.31 -22.68
CA GLU A 74 7.12 -4.94 -22.59
C GLU A 74 7.35 -3.44 -22.87
N THR A 75 6.58 -2.86 -23.79
CA THR A 75 6.79 -1.47 -24.25
C THR A 75 5.67 -0.50 -23.90
N GLU A 76 4.48 -1.00 -23.56
CA GLU A 76 3.27 -0.21 -23.30
C GLU A 76 2.77 -0.41 -21.84
N TYR A 77 3.66 -0.84 -20.95
CA TYR A 77 3.33 -1.09 -19.54
C TYR A 77 2.72 0.13 -18.82
N ASP A 78 3.14 1.37 -19.15
CA ASP A 78 2.54 2.58 -18.56
C ASP A 78 1.04 2.67 -18.86
N GLN A 79 0.63 2.35 -20.10
CA GLN A 79 -0.78 2.35 -20.49
C GLN A 79 -1.56 1.20 -19.87
N ILE A 80 -0.93 0.03 -19.70
CA ILE A 80 -1.52 -1.10 -18.99
C ILE A 80 -1.79 -0.74 -17.52
N ILE A 81 -0.80 -0.19 -16.82
CA ILE A 81 -0.92 0.20 -15.41
C ILE A 81 -1.94 1.33 -15.24
N LYS A 82 -1.91 2.34 -16.10
CA LYS A 82 -2.91 3.41 -16.13
C LYS A 82 -4.32 2.84 -16.27
N THR A 83 -4.53 1.95 -17.24
CA THR A 83 -5.84 1.37 -17.50
C THR A 83 -6.32 0.49 -16.33
N ALA A 84 -5.44 -0.37 -15.81
CA ALA A 84 -5.77 -1.30 -14.74
C ALA A 84 -6.15 -0.57 -13.45
N ASN A 85 -5.44 0.51 -13.10
CA ASN A 85 -5.68 1.23 -11.85
C ASN A 85 -6.88 2.18 -11.94
N PHE A 86 -7.02 2.94 -13.03
CA PHE A 86 -8.06 3.98 -13.13
C PHE A 86 -9.45 3.47 -13.54
N PHE A 87 -9.55 2.28 -14.14
CA PHE A 87 -10.84 1.70 -14.53
C PHE A 87 -11.27 0.48 -13.71
N SER A 88 -10.41 0.00 -12.80
CA SER A 88 -10.69 -1.25 -12.07
C SER A 88 -10.50 -1.18 -10.55
N GLY A 89 -9.83 -0.14 -10.04
CA GLY A 89 -9.65 0.11 -8.61
C GLY A 89 -10.94 0.57 -7.92
N ASN A 90 -10.93 0.68 -6.59
CA ASN A 90 -11.91 1.44 -5.80
C ASN A 90 -11.23 2.20 -4.68
N THR A 91 -11.62 3.44 -4.42
CA THR A 91 -11.05 4.30 -3.37
C THR A 91 -11.06 3.62 -2.00
N PHE A 92 -12.10 2.84 -1.66
CA PHE A 92 -12.12 2.03 -0.43
C PHE A 92 -11.00 0.97 -0.41
N ALA A 93 -10.85 0.22 -1.50
CA ALA A 93 -9.81 -0.80 -1.63
C ALA A 93 -8.41 -0.18 -1.69
N VAL A 94 -8.26 0.99 -2.34
CA VAL A 94 -7.02 1.77 -2.39
C VAL A 94 -6.65 2.24 -0.99
N ALA A 95 -7.59 2.76 -0.20
CA ALA A 95 -7.33 3.17 1.17
C ALA A 95 -6.94 2.00 2.07
N MET A 96 -7.60 0.85 1.90
CA MET A 96 -7.24 -0.38 2.61
C MET A 96 -5.84 -0.88 2.22
N GLY A 97 -5.51 -0.86 0.92
CA GLY A 97 -4.19 -1.20 0.41
C GLY A 97 -3.10 -0.26 0.90
N TYR A 98 -3.38 1.04 0.91
CA TYR A 98 -2.50 2.06 1.45
C TYR A 98 -2.23 1.82 2.94
N CYS A 99 -3.27 1.72 3.77
CA CYS A 99 -3.09 1.56 5.21
C CYS A 99 -2.38 0.23 5.54
N SER A 100 -2.74 -0.87 4.87
CA SER A 100 -2.07 -2.15 5.09
C SER A 100 -0.61 -2.13 4.65
N THR A 101 -0.29 -1.50 3.51
CA THR A 101 1.10 -1.32 3.05
C THR A 101 1.91 -0.51 4.04
N PHE A 102 1.37 0.59 4.56
CA PHE A 102 2.07 1.41 5.54
C PHE A 102 2.29 0.70 6.88
N VAL A 103 1.38 -0.17 7.32
CA VAL A 103 1.59 -1.00 8.51
C VAL A 103 2.74 -2.01 8.29
N MET A 104 2.91 -2.53 7.07
CA MET A 104 4.05 -3.38 6.73
C MET A 104 5.36 -2.57 6.68
N LEU A 105 5.34 -1.37 6.09
CA LEU A 105 6.51 -0.49 6.01
C LEU A 105 7.03 -0.01 7.37
N THR A 106 6.25 -0.13 8.43
CA THR A 106 6.70 0.19 9.79
C THR A 106 7.23 -1.02 10.55
N GLN A 107 7.25 -2.22 9.96
CA GLN A 107 7.85 -3.40 10.59
C GLN A 107 9.37 -3.26 10.75
N PRO A 108 10.13 -2.80 9.73
CA PRO A 108 11.54 -2.49 9.93
C PRO A 108 11.71 -1.25 10.81
N PRO A 109 12.77 -1.20 11.65
CA PRO A 109 13.03 -0.07 12.52
C PRO A 109 13.36 1.22 11.75
N GLY A 110 13.98 1.12 10.57
CA GLY A 110 14.24 2.23 9.66
C GLY A 110 12.94 2.87 9.16
N GLY A 111 12.07 2.07 8.53
CA GLY A 111 10.74 2.51 8.11
C GLY A 111 9.88 3.08 9.26
N ALA A 112 9.88 2.44 10.44
CA ALA A 112 9.20 2.97 11.62
C ALA A 112 9.73 4.35 12.02
N ALA A 113 11.05 4.54 12.07
CA ALA A 113 11.65 5.83 12.40
C ALA A 113 11.31 6.92 11.37
N ALA A 114 11.43 6.60 10.08
CA ALA A 114 11.16 7.53 8.99
C ALA A 114 9.70 8.01 8.96
N ILE A 115 8.74 7.10 9.18
CA ILE A 115 7.31 7.45 9.15
C ILE A 115 6.87 8.14 10.46
N HIS A 116 7.49 7.78 11.59
CA HIS A 116 7.23 8.45 12.87
C HIS A 116 7.71 9.90 12.83
N PHE A 117 8.81 10.15 12.11
CA PHE A 117 9.39 11.48 12.00
C PHE A 117 8.39 12.50 11.42
N GLY A 118 8.33 13.68 12.05
CA GLY A 118 7.37 14.74 11.68
C GLY A 118 5.92 14.51 12.12
N ALA A 119 5.60 13.35 12.72
CA ALA A 119 4.29 13.03 13.30
C ALA A 119 3.08 13.21 12.36
N ARG A 120 3.30 13.17 11.03
CA ARG A 120 2.24 13.45 10.05
C ARG A 120 1.12 12.41 10.08
N ALA A 121 1.46 11.15 10.34
CA ALA A 121 0.50 10.06 10.51
C ALA A 121 -0.49 10.32 11.66
N PHE A 122 -0.08 11.06 12.69
CA PHE A 122 -0.91 11.36 13.87
C PHE A 122 -1.66 12.69 13.73
N LYS A 123 -0.95 13.74 13.28
CA LYS A 123 -1.48 15.11 13.29
C LYS A 123 -2.39 15.40 12.11
N ARG A 124 -2.12 14.79 10.95
CA ARG A 124 -2.82 15.06 9.69
C ARG A 124 -3.01 13.77 8.86
N PRO A 125 -3.63 12.71 9.44
CA PRO A 125 -3.71 11.39 8.82
C PRO A 125 -4.33 11.44 7.42
N HIS A 126 -5.52 12.04 7.28
CA HIS A 126 -6.24 12.08 6.00
C HIS A 126 -5.49 12.87 4.93
N GLN A 127 -4.94 14.04 5.30
CA GLN A 127 -4.12 14.82 4.37
C GLN A 127 -2.91 14.03 3.87
N ARG A 128 -2.21 13.32 4.77
CA ARG A 128 -1.08 12.45 4.39
C ARG A 128 -1.52 11.36 3.40
N PHE A 129 -2.69 10.77 3.60
CA PHE A 129 -3.23 9.76 2.68
C PHE A 129 -3.47 10.33 1.29
N TYR A 130 -4.24 11.42 1.17
CA TYR A 130 -4.51 12.01 -0.15
C TYR A 130 -3.22 12.45 -0.84
N GLU A 131 -2.33 13.17 -0.15
CA GLU A 131 -1.06 13.58 -0.76
C GLU A 131 -0.20 12.40 -1.24
N THR A 132 -0.18 11.27 -0.53
CA THR A 132 0.61 10.11 -0.94
C THR A 132 -0.09 9.32 -2.04
N ALA A 133 -1.40 9.15 -1.93
CA ALA A 133 -2.20 8.40 -2.89
C ALA A 133 -2.28 9.13 -4.24
N ASP A 134 -2.54 10.44 -4.22
CA ASP A 134 -2.59 11.28 -5.42
C ASP A 134 -1.24 11.26 -6.14
N GLN A 135 -0.14 11.36 -5.40
CA GLN A 135 1.19 11.29 -5.96
C GLN A 135 1.46 9.95 -6.68
N LEU A 136 1.08 8.83 -6.08
CA LEU A 136 1.23 7.51 -6.69
C LEU A 136 0.32 7.35 -7.92
N LEU A 137 -0.93 7.83 -7.83
CA LEU A 137 -1.90 7.80 -8.92
C LEU A 137 -1.45 8.69 -10.09
N ASP A 138 -0.85 9.84 -9.82
CA ASP A 138 -0.26 10.70 -10.84
C ASP A 138 0.85 9.97 -11.60
N TRP A 139 1.72 9.22 -10.91
CA TRP A 139 2.74 8.42 -11.59
C TRP A 139 2.13 7.35 -12.50
N MET A 140 1.03 6.73 -12.06
CA MET A 140 0.29 5.76 -12.88
C MET A 140 -0.45 6.43 -14.04
N TRP A 141 -0.88 7.68 -13.87
CA TRP A 141 -1.63 8.43 -14.88
C TRP A 141 -0.73 8.96 -15.99
N TYR A 142 0.37 9.61 -15.63
CA TYR A 142 1.29 10.22 -16.59
C TYR A 142 2.30 9.21 -17.15
N GLY A 143 2.54 8.11 -16.43
CA GLY A 143 3.49 7.08 -16.81
C GLY A 143 4.86 7.28 -16.17
N SER A 144 5.54 6.16 -15.90
CA SER A 144 6.76 6.06 -15.10
C SER A 144 7.93 6.92 -15.59
N ALA A 145 7.98 7.28 -16.88
CA ALA A 145 9.06 8.06 -17.48
C ALA A 145 8.67 9.51 -17.85
N SER A 146 7.44 9.94 -17.55
CA SER A 146 6.95 11.29 -17.84
C SER A 146 7.68 12.38 -17.03
N GLU A 147 7.70 13.61 -17.54
CA GLU A 147 8.28 14.76 -16.83
C GLU A 147 7.47 15.11 -15.57
N GLU A 148 6.17 14.88 -15.58
CA GLU A 148 5.28 14.98 -14.41
C GLU A 148 5.73 14.01 -13.31
N THR A 149 5.94 12.75 -13.66
CA THR A 149 6.39 11.72 -12.72
C THR A 149 7.78 12.02 -12.18
N LYS A 150 8.73 12.39 -13.04
CA LYS A 150 10.09 12.78 -12.62
C LYS A 150 10.06 13.95 -11.64
N ARG A 151 9.31 15.01 -11.94
CA ARG A 151 9.15 16.18 -11.04
C ARG A 151 8.53 15.78 -9.71
N GLY A 152 7.52 14.91 -9.76
CA GLY A 152 6.87 14.36 -8.59
C GLY A 152 7.82 13.56 -7.70
N ILE A 153 8.53 12.59 -8.27
CA ILE A 153 9.50 11.77 -7.53
C ILE A 153 10.64 12.63 -6.98
N GLU A 154 11.11 13.64 -7.71
CA GLU A 154 12.12 14.56 -7.20
C GLU A 154 11.64 15.36 -5.98
N ALA A 155 10.35 15.73 -5.93
CA ALA A 155 9.76 16.34 -4.74
C ALA A 155 9.79 15.38 -3.54
N VAL A 156 9.50 14.10 -3.77
CA VAL A 156 9.58 13.05 -2.73
C VAL A 156 11.03 12.80 -2.31
N ASN A 157 12.00 12.78 -3.23
CA ASN A 157 13.42 12.66 -2.91
C ASN A 157 13.90 13.80 -1.99
N ARG A 158 13.45 15.04 -2.22
CA ARG A 158 13.76 16.17 -1.32
C ARG A 158 13.15 15.98 0.07
N LEU A 159 11.94 15.44 0.14
CA LEU A 159 11.29 15.08 1.41
C LEU A 159 12.08 13.98 2.13
N HIS A 160 12.39 12.86 1.47
CA HIS A 160 13.19 11.77 2.03
C HIS A 160 14.54 12.24 2.54
N LYS A 161 15.22 13.11 1.77
CA LYS A 161 16.49 13.75 2.21
C LYS A 161 16.34 14.57 3.49
N THR A 162 15.18 15.19 3.70
CA THR A 162 14.90 15.91 4.95
C THR A 162 14.66 14.95 6.10
N ILE A 163 13.94 13.85 5.86
CA ILE A 163 13.62 12.84 6.86
C ILE A 163 14.91 12.14 7.32
N TRP A 164 15.71 11.60 6.40
CA TRP A 164 16.91 10.84 6.78
C TRP A 164 17.95 11.67 7.53
N LYS A 165 17.98 13.01 7.36
CA LYS A 165 18.89 13.88 8.12
C LYS A 165 18.56 13.87 9.61
N ASN A 166 17.34 13.49 9.95
CA ASN A 166 16.82 13.38 11.30
C ASN A 166 16.54 11.92 11.70
N THR A 167 16.78 10.96 10.80
CA THR A 167 16.72 9.53 11.04
C THR A 167 17.80 8.84 10.19
N PRO A 168 19.11 9.07 10.47
CA PRO A 168 20.19 8.50 9.67
C PRO A 168 20.09 6.98 9.58
N GLY A 169 20.33 6.45 8.40
CA GLY A 169 20.25 5.02 8.09
C GLY A 169 18.88 4.54 7.60
N ALA A 170 17.79 5.27 7.88
CA ALA A 170 16.42 4.79 7.66
C ALA A 170 16.03 4.59 6.17
N PHE A 171 16.86 5.06 5.23
CA PHE A 171 16.66 4.93 3.79
C PHE A 171 17.83 4.21 3.09
N SER A 172 18.66 3.48 3.85
CA SER A 172 19.84 2.79 3.31
C SER A 172 19.52 1.43 2.68
N ASN A 173 18.38 0.83 3.02
CA ASN A 173 18.00 -0.52 2.60
C ASN A 173 16.99 -0.48 1.44
N PRO A 174 17.38 -0.82 0.20
CA PRO A 174 16.46 -0.80 -0.93
C PRO A 174 15.20 -1.64 -0.77
N PRO A 175 15.23 -2.86 -0.19
CA PRO A 175 14.02 -3.67 -0.03
C PRO A 175 12.89 -2.97 0.74
N GLU A 176 13.21 -2.14 1.73
CA GLU A 176 12.21 -1.34 2.47
C GLU A 176 11.50 -0.34 1.55
N GLY A 177 12.25 0.36 0.71
CA GLY A 177 11.71 1.30 -0.28
C GLY A 177 10.90 0.59 -1.36
N GLN A 178 11.36 -0.56 -1.83
CA GLN A 178 10.69 -1.37 -2.85
C GLN A 178 9.31 -1.83 -2.40
N MET A 179 9.19 -2.24 -1.13
CA MET A 179 7.93 -2.71 -0.55
C MET A 179 6.81 -1.66 -0.67
N SER A 180 7.14 -0.37 -0.69
CA SER A 180 6.15 0.71 -0.82
C SER A 180 5.37 0.68 -2.14
N VAL A 181 6.03 0.33 -3.24
CA VAL A 181 5.41 0.23 -4.57
C VAL A 181 4.92 -1.19 -4.85
N ILE A 182 5.66 -2.21 -4.40
CA ILE A 182 5.25 -3.62 -4.51
C ILE A 182 3.93 -3.86 -3.77
N GLY A 183 3.73 -3.23 -2.62
CA GLY A 183 2.46 -3.28 -1.89
C GLY A 183 1.28 -2.85 -2.76
N SER A 184 1.42 -1.74 -3.49
CA SER A 184 0.37 -1.27 -4.43
C SER A 184 0.14 -2.23 -5.60
N ALA A 185 1.18 -2.88 -6.11
CA ALA A 185 1.08 -3.84 -7.20
C ALA A 185 0.33 -5.12 -6.78
N VAL A 186 0.68 -5.68 -5.61
CA VAL A 186 0.24 -7.02 -5.18
C VAL A 186 -1.07 -6.98 -4.39
N PHE A 187 -1.41 -5.86 -3.75
CA PHE A 187 -2.51 -5.79 -2.79
C PHE A 187 -3.85 -6.30 -3.34
N GLU A 188 -4.25 -5.91 -4.55
CA GLU A 188 -5.53 -6.36 -5.14
C GLU A 188 -5.54 -7.90 -5.29
N THR A 189 -4.44 -8.47 -5.77
CA THR A 189 -4.29 -9.92 -5.94
C THR A 189 -4.27 -10.65 -4.59
N TYR A 190 -3.58 -10.08 -3.60
CA TYR A 190 -3.61 -10.58 -2.23
C TYR A 190 -5.03 -10.58 -1.67
N LEU A 191 -5.76 -9.48 -1.81
CA LEU A 191 -7.15 -9.36 -1.33
C LEU A 191 -8.07 -10.38 -2.02
N ARG A 192 -7.95 -10.57 -3.33
CA ARG A 192 -8.71 -11.58 -4.09
C ARG A 192 -8.47 -13.00 -3.55
N LYS A 193 -7.22 -13.34 -3.21
CA LYS A 193 -6.88 -14.64 -2.60
C LYS A 193 -7.47 -14.76 -1.19
N LEU A 194 -7.33 -13.72 -0.38
CA LEU A 194 -7.83 -13.67 1.00
C LEU A 194 -9.34 -13.93 1.08
N VAL A 195 -10.12 -13.37 0.14
CA VAL A 195 -11.58 -13.50 0.11
C VAL A 195 -12.07 -14.69 -0.72
N GLY A 196 -11.16 -15.50 -1.29
CA GLY A 196 -11.53 -16.65 -2.11
C GLY A 196 -12.19 -16.28 -3.44
N ALA A 197 -11.85 -15.14 -4.04
CA ALA A 197 -12.44 -14.69 -5.29
C ALA A 197 -12.20 -15.70 -6.42
N ARG A 198 -13.12 -15.82 -7.39
CA ARG A 198 -12.98 -16.75 -8.53
C ARG A 198 -11.73 -16.47 -9.38
N ASN A 199 -11.42 -15.19 -9.61
CA ASN A 199 -10.27 -14.75 -10.39
C ASN A 199 -9.17 -14.24 -9.45
N GLN A 200 -8.35 -15.17 -8.95
CA GLN A 200 -7.29 -14.89 -7.98
C GLN A 200 -5.97 -14.43 -8.60
N LYS A 201 -5.86 -14.44 -9.93
CA LYS A 201 -4.69 -13.94 -10.65
C LYS A 201 -5.04 -12.61 -11.32
N PRO A 202 -4.08 -11.68 -11.45
CA PRO A 202 -4.25 -10.50 -12.28
C PRO A 202 -4.34 -10.90 -13.76
N HIS A 203 -4.71 -9.93 -14.61
CA HIS A 203 -4.62 -10.09 -16.05
C HIS A 203 -3.16 -10.36 -16.47
N PRO A 204 -2.86 -11.24 -17.44
CA PRO A 204 -1.49 -11.55 -17.85
C PRO A 204 -0.66 -10.31 -18.22
N HIS A 205 -1.23 -9.38 -18.99
CA HIS A 205 -0.53 -8.14 -19.34
C HIS A 205 -0.29 -7.23 -18.12
N VAL A 206 -1.17 -7.24 -17.12
CA VAL A 206 -0.97 -6.49 -15.86
C VAL A 206 0.15 -7.14 -15.04
N ALA A 207 0.16 -8.46 -14.94
CA ALA A 207 1.24 -9.21 -14.29
C ALA A 207 2.61 -8.92 -14.92
N ALA A 208 2.68 -8.84 -16.26
CA ALA A 208 3.91 -8.54 -16.99
C ALA A 208 4.32 -7.06 -16.90
N ALA A 209 3.36 -6.13 -16.87
CA ALA A 209 3.61 -4.69 -16.82
C ALA A 209 4.12 -4.20 -15.45
N TRP A 210 3.59 -4.75 -14.35
CA TRP A 210 3.91 -4.28 -12.99
C TRP A 210 5.41 -4.28 -12.66
N PRO A 211 6.18 -5.37 -12.90
CA PRO A 211 7.61 -5.38 -12.61
C PRO A 211 8.37 -4.28 -13.36
N ALA A 212 8.08 -4.07 -14.65
CA ALA A 212 8.74 -3.05 -15.45
C ALA A 212 8.38 -1.63 -14.98
N TRP A 213 7.09 -1.38 -14.76
CA TRP A 213 6.61 -0.07 -14.29
C TRP A 213 7.18 0.29 -12.91
N ALA A 214 7.12 -0.63 -11.95
CA ALA A 214 7.55 -0.38 -10.58
C ALA A 214 9.07 -0.23 -10.47
N GLU A 215 9.87 -1.06 -11.16
CA GLU A 215 11.33 -0.91 -11.24
C GLU A 215 11.70 0.48 -11.78
N ARG A 216 10.98 0.95 -12.80
CA ARG A 216 11.22 2.23 -13.45
C ARG A 216 10.91 3.43 -12.55
N VAL A 217 9.84 3.35 -11.78
CA VAL A 217 9.50 4.35 -10.76
C VAL A 217 10.56 4.35 -9.66
N LEU A 218 10.90 3.17 -9.12
CA LEU A 218 11.85 3.03 -8.01
C LEU A 218 13.30 3.37 -8.38
N ALA A 219 13.70 3.20 -9.64
CA ALA A 219 15.00 3.63 -10.15
C ALA A 219 15.24 5.15 -10.04
N GLN A 220 14.17 5.94 -9.92
CA GLN A 220 14.25 7.39 -9.76
C GLN A 220 14.33 7.84 -8.30
N PHE A 221 14.05 6.93 -7.35
CA PHE A 221 14.20 7.19 -5.93
C PHE A 221 15.65 7.01 -5.49
N ARG A 222 16.11 7.87 -4.58
CA ARG A 222 17.48 7.82 -4.04
C ARG A 222 17.51 7.16 -2.67
N THR A 223 18.47 6.28 -2.46
CA THR A 223 18.81 5.74 -1.13
C THR A 223 19.72 6.72 -0.39
N GLU A 224 19.93 6.49 0.91
CA GLU A 224 20.95 7.21 1.68
C GLU A 224 22.36 6.65 1.41
N PRO A 225 23.39 7.49 1.26
CA PRO A 225 23.34 8.95 1.08
C PRO A 225 22.86 9.38 -0.32
N ALA A 226 22.30 10.59 -0.47
CA ALA A 226 21.88 11.16 -1.78
C ALA A 226 23.07 11.64 -2.62
N ASP A 227 24.14 10.87 -2.68
CA ASP A 227 25.21 11.07 -3.66
C ASP A 227 24.82 10.54 -5.06
N GLY A 228 23.68 9.84 -5.15
CA GLY A 228 23.17 9.25 -6.39
C GLY A 228 23.84 7.92 -6.74
N SER A 229 24.64 7.35 -5.84
CA SER A 229 25.33 6.07 -6.04
C SER A 229 24.37 4.88 -6.11
N ARG A 230 23.20 4.97 -5.47
CA ARG A 230 22.21 3.90 -5.38
C ARG A 230 20.78 4.43 -5.49
N SER A 231 19.90 3.57 -5.99
CA SER A 231 18.46 3.82 -6.10
C SER A 231 17.67 2.69 -5.44
N PHE A 232 16.38 2.89 -5.19
CA PHE A 232 15.51 1.79 -4.76
C PHE A 232 15.20 0.78 -5.86
N GLY A 233 15.59 1.04 -7.12
CA GLY A 233 15.39 0.12 -8.24
C GLY A 233 16.42 -1.00 -8.36
N VAL A 234 17.49 -1.01 -7.55
CA VAL A 234 18.52 -2.06 -7.61
C VAL A 234 17.97 -3.41 -7.12
N ASN A 235 18.36 -4.51 -7.75
CA ASN A 235 17.87 -5.86 -7.44
C ASN A 235 16.33 -6.00 -7.43
N PHE A 236 15.61 -5.13 -8.15
CA PHE A 236 14.16 -5.16 -8.12
C PHE A 236 13.60 -6.46 -8.74
N PRO A 237 12.51 -7.04 -8.20
CA PRO A 237 11.77 -8.16 -8.80
C PRO A 237 11.39 -7.93 -10.27
N ARG A 238 11.66 -8.87 -11.17
CA ARG A 238 11.43 -8.73 -12.62
C ARG A 238 10.25 -9.53 -13.15
N THR A 239 9.65 -10.40 -12.34
CA THR A 239 8.47 -11.18 -12.70
C THR A 239 7.35 -10.96 -11.68
N TRP A 240 6.12 -11.28 -12.07
CA TRP A 240 4.98 -11.25 -11.15
C TRP A 240 5.17 -12.18 -9.95
N ASP A 241 5.71 -13.39 -10.20
CA ASP A 241 5.96 -14.36 -9.14
C ASP A 241 7.03 -13.86 -8.17
N GLU A 242 8.07 -13.16 -8.65
CA GLU A 242 9.03 -12.48 -7.77
C GLU A 242 8.39 -11.34 -6.98
N LEU A 243 7.46 -10.55 -7.55
CA LEU A 243 6.74 -9.51 -6.82
C LEU A 243 5.87 -10.09 -5.70
N GLU A 244 5.08 -11.14 -6.00
CA GLU A 244 4.29 -11.83 -4.97
C GLU A 244 5.17 -12.50 -3.93
N GLY A 245 6.27 -13.10 -4.37
CA GLY A 245 7.29 -13.68 -3.51
C GLY A 245 7.88 -12.64 -2.57
N PHE A 246 8.23 -11.46 -3.09
CA PHE A 246 8.79 -10.35 -2.32
C PHE A 246 7.79 -9.86 -1.27
N TYR A 247 6.53 -9.67 -1.66
CA TYR A 247 5.48 -9.24 -0.75
C TYR A 247 5.35 -10.18 0.46
N ARG A 248 5.39 -11.50 0.24
CA ARG A 248 5.34 -12.51 1.31
C ARG A 248 6.65 -12.57 2.10
N TRP A 249 7.78 -12.60 1.40
CA TRP A 249 9.11 -12.59 1.99
C TRP A 249 9.24 -11.46 3.01
N PHE A 250 8.85 -10.24 2.63
CA PHE A 250 8.92 -9.07 3.51
C PHE A 250 8.05 -9.24 4.75
N GLN A 251 6.82 -9.75 4.61
CA GLN A 251 5.91 -10.01 5.75
C GLN A 251 6.50 -11.03 6.73
N ASP A 252 7.26 -11.99 6.21
CA ASP A 252 7.79 -13.14 6.95
C ASP A 252 9.18 -12.91 7.54
N LEU A 253 9.81 -11.75 7.34
CA LEU A 253 11.10 -11.42 7.94
C LEU A 253 11.05 -11.38 9.48
N PRO A 254 12.15 -11.75 10.18
CA PRO A 254 12.24 -11.74 11.64
C PRO A 254 12.51 -10.33 12.19
N PHE A 255 11.63 -9.36 11.85
CA PHE A 255 11.80 -7.98 12.29
C PHE A 255 11.81 -7.82 13.82
N ASP A 256 11.25 -8.77 14.56
CA ASP A 256 11.29 -8.80 16.02
C ASP A 256 12.71 -8.95 16.57
N GLU A 257 13.61 -9.63 15.84
CA GLU A 257 15.03 -9.78 16.17
C GLU A 257 15.82 -8.50 15.89
N TRP A 258 15.42 -7.73 14.87
CA TRP A 258 16.12 -6.51 14.44
C TRP A 258 15.58 -5.23 15.08
N THR A 259 14.42 -5.29 15.72
CA THR A 259 13.72 -4.10 16.24
C THR A 259 13.95 -3.92 17.74
N ASN A 260 14.62 -2.84 18.10
CA ASN A 260 14.80 -2.43 19.49
C ASN A 260 13.49 -1.87 20.12
N PRO A 261 13.42 -1.65 21.45
CA PRO A 261 12.21 -1.19 22.12
C PRO A 261 11.64 0.14 21.58
N GLU A 262 12.50 1.12 21.25
CA GLU A 262 12.08 2.41 20.66
C GLU A 262 11.45 2.20 19.28
N GLY A 263 12.07 1.37 18.43
CA GLY A 263 11.53 1.02 17.12
C GLY A 263 10.18 0.31 17.22
N ARG A 264 10.02 -0.57 18.22
CA ARG A 264 8.78 -1.30 18.47
C ARG A 264 7.64 -0.36 18.89
N GLU A 265 7.91 0.59 19.77
CA GLU A 265 6.92 1.60 20.18
C GLU A 265 6.50 2.49 18.99
N LYS A 266 7.47 2.94 18.19
CA LYS A 266 7.19 3.74 16.98
C LYS A 266 6.35 2.96 15.97
N GLY A 267 6.73 1.73 15.68
CA GLY A 267 6.00 0.85 14.78
C GLY A 267 4.56 0.68 15.23
N HIS A 268 4.36 0.30 16.50
CA HIS A 268 3.04 0.15 17.11
C HIS A 268 2.18 1.42 16.99
N ALA A 269 2.72 2.57 17.41
CA ALA A 269 1.99 3.83 17.39
C ALA A 269 1.54 4.21 15.97
N ILE A 270 2.42 4.05 14.98
CA ILE A 270 2.10 4.37 13.59
C ILE A 270 1.08 3.38 13.02
N ALA A 271 1.23 2.08 13.31
CA ALA A 271 0.30 1.06 12.86
C ALA A 271 -1.11 1.33 13.41
N GLU A 272 -1.23 1.67 14.70
CA GLU A 272 -2.49 2.14 15.29
C GLU A 272 -3.04 3.39 14.59
N ALA A 273 -2.19 4.35 14.23
CA ALA A 273 -2.61 5.54 13.52
C ALA A 273 -3.20 5.21 12.13
N PHE A 274 -2.60 4.30 11.36
CA PHE A 274 -3.12 3.88 10.05
C PHE A 274 -4.41 3.06 10.16
N VAL A 275 -4.52 2.21 11.17
CA VAL A 275 -5.77 1.47 11.47
C VAL A 275 -6.89 2.44 11.80
N ASN A 276 -6.64 3.39 12.69
CA ASN A 276 -7.63 4.39 13.09
C ASN A 276 -7.99 5.35 11.95
N GLN A 277 -7.01 5.72 11.13
CA GLN A 277 -7.23 6.49 9.92
C GLN A 277 -8.20 5.80 8.97
N PHE A 278 -7.98 4.52 8.66
CA PHE A 278 -8.88 3.77 7.78
C PHE A 278 -10.31 3.73 8.34
N SER A 279 -10.43 3.40 9.63
CA SER A 279 -11.73 3.37 10.31
C SER A 279 -12.45 4.72 10.26
N THR A 280 -11.73 5.81 10.51
CA THR A 280 -12.32 7.16 10.57
C THR A 280 -12.72 7.68 9.19
N LEU A 281 -11.98 7.31 8.15
CA LEU A 281 -12.25 7.77 6.80
C LEU A 281 -13.49 7.10 6.19
N TRP A 282 -13.75 5.83 6.53
CA TRP A 282 -14.73 5.00 5.83
C TRP A 282 -15.93 4.56 6.66
N PHE A 283 -15.88 4.70 7.98
CA PHE A 283 -16.95 4.26 8.86
C PHE A 283 -17.44 5.40 9.74
N PRO A 284 -18.74 5.47 10.06
CA PRO A 284 -19.22 6.37 11.08
C PRO A 284 -18.62 6.00 12.44
N LYS A 285 -18.56 6.97 13.36
CA LYS A 285 -17.89 6.83 14.68
C LYS A 285 -18.26 5.54 15.42
N HIS A 286 -19.53 5.15 15.39
CA HIS A 286 -20.03 3.96 16.08
C HIS A 286 -19.64 2.63 15.42
N LEU A 287 -19.12 2.66 14.18
CA LEU A 287 -18.61 1.50 13.42
C LEU A 287 -17.09 1.51 13.24
N HIS A 288 -16.36 2.43 13.87
CA HIS A 288 -14.89 2.44 13.77
C HIS A 288 -14.26 1.12 14.25
N TRP A 289 -14.86 0.49 15.26
CA TRP A 289 -14.44 -0.83 15.71
C TRP A 289 -14.53 -1.87 14.59
N PHE A 290 -15.53 -1.78 13.73
CA PHE A 290 -15.71 -2.68 12.58
C PHE A 290 -14.68 -2.41 11.49
N GLY A 291 -14.43 -1.13 11.17
CA GLY A 291 -13.35 -0.74 10.26
C GLY A 291 -11.98 -1.28 10.70
N ARG A 292 -11.73 -1.31 12.02
CA ARG A 292 -10.52 -1.93 12.59
C ARG A 292 -10.49 -3.43 12.30
N GLN A 293 -11.59 -4.15 12.52
CA GLN A 293 -11.66 -5.59 12.24
C GLN A 293 -11.42 -5.89 10.77
N MET A 294 -11.92 -5.05 9.85
CA MET A 294 -11.66 -5.20 8.42
C MET A 294 -10.16 -5.08 8.11
N LEU A 295 -9.48 -4.05 8.60
CA LEU A 295 -8.06 -3.89 8.32
C LEU A 295 -7.21 -4.98 8.99
N LEU A 296 -7.53 -5.36 10.23
CA LEU A 296 -6.83 -6.46 10.93
C LEU A 296 -7.02 -7.82 10.23
N THR A 297 -8.15 -8.04 9.55
CA THR A 297 -8.38 -9.26 8.74
C THR A 297 -7.48 -9.30 7.52
N VAL A 298 -7.15 -8.14 6.96
CA VAL A 298 -6.32 -8.01 5.76
C VAL A 298 -4.83 -8.10 6.09
N LEU A 299 -4.42 -7.72 7.29
CA LEU A 299 -3.04 -7.81 7.74
C LEU A 299 -2.64 -9.24 8.12
N ALA A 300 -1.49 -9.68 7.61
CA ALA A 300 -0.94 -10.99 7.96
C ALA A 300 -0.68 -11.08 9.49
N PRO A 301 -0.86 -12.26 10.13
CA PRO A 301 -0.68 -12.43 11.58
C PRO A 301 0.66 -11.91 12.09
N LYS A 302 1.77 -12.28 11.44
CA LYS A 302 3.12 -11.87 11.84
C LYS A 302 3.31 -10.35 11.82
N VAL A 303 2.69 -9.66 10.85
CA VAL A 303 2.69 -8.19 10.78
C VAL A 303 1.95 -7.60 11.99
N ARG A 304 0.80 -8.17 12.35
CA ARG A 304 0.01 -7.71 13.52
C ARG A 304 0.73 -7.94 14.84
N GLU A 305 1.40 -9.07 14.96
CA GLU A 305 2.20 -9.45 16.12
C GLU A 305 3.40 -8.53 16.28
N GLN A 306 4.16 -8.29 15.21
CA GLN A 306 5.29 -7.36 15.20
C GLN A 306 4.87 -5.94 15.62
N GLN A 307 3.71 -5.49 15.15
CA GLN A 307 3.19 -4.14 15.46
C GLN A 307 2.37 -4.07 16.74
N ASN A 308 2.10 -5.21 17.40
CA ASN A 308 1.26 -5.29 18.59
C ASN A 308 -0.10 -4.56 18.45
N ILE A 309 -0.77 -4.72 17.31
CA ILE A 309 -2.09 -4.09 17.03
C ILE A 309 -3.27 -5.05 17.25
N GLY A 310 -3.01 -6.21 17.85
CA GLY A 310 -3.99 -7.24 18.15
C GLY A 310 -4.46 -8.03 16.92
N HIS A 311 -5.37 -8.98 17.16
CA HIS A 311 -5.92 -9.87 16.14
C HIS A 311 -7.38 -9.51 15.85
N PRO A 312 -7.90 -9.79 14.62
CA PRO A 312 -9.32 -9.65 14.39
C PRO A 312 -10.05 -10.66 15.28
N ASN A 313 -11.25 -10.30 15.71
CA ASN A 313 -12.14 -11.19 16.42
C ASN A 313 -12.50 -12.35 15.47
N PRO A 314 -12.21 -13.61 15.82
CA PRO A 314 -12.44 -14.76 14.93
C PRO A 314 -13.89 -14.87 14.44
N VAL A 315 -14.86 -14.49 15.28
CA VAL A 315 -16.29 -14.51 14.93
C VAL A 315 -16.62 -13.48 13.85
N LEU A 316 -15.88 -12.36 13.81
CA LEU A 316 -16.07 -11.28 12.85
C LEU A 316 -15.19 -11.44 11.61
N GLU A 317 -14.10 -12.19 11.68
CA GLU A 317 -13.26 -12.51 10.52
C GLU A 317 -14.07 -13.29 9.46
N HIS A 318 -14.88 -14.26 9.92
CA HIS A 318 -15.71 -15.09 9.05
C HIS A 318 -16.71 -14.30 8.19
N PRO A 319 -17.48 -13.31 8.70
CA PRO A 319 -18.35 -12.47 7.88
C PRO A 319 -17.62 -11.34 7.13
N VAL A 320 -16.45 -10.88 7.59
CA VAL A 320 -15.67 -9.83 6.89
C VAL A 320 -15.19 -10.33 5.52
N LYS A 321 -14.73 -11.57 5.40
CA LYS A 321 -14.25 -12.13 4.11
C LYS A 321 -15.34 -12.14 3.02
N PRO A 322 -16.57 -12.64 3.26
CA PRO A 322 -17.70 -12.51 2.34
C PRO A 322 -18.06 -11.06 2.02
N MET A 323 -18.06 -10.15 3.01
CA MET A 323 -18.36 -8.73 2.75
C MET A 323 -17.30 -8.09 1.84
N LEU A 324 -16.02 -8.37 2.08
CA LEU A 324 -14.93 -7.93 1.19
C LEU A 324 -15.10 -8.53 -0.21
N PHE A 325 -15.57 -9.77 -0.33
CA PHE A 325 -15.90 -10.37 -1.61
C PHE A 325 -17.09 -9.67 -2.31
N GLU A 326 -18.15 -9.35 -1.58
CA GLU A 326 -19.31 -8.62 -2.11
C GLU A 326 -18.95 -7.22 -2.57
N GLU A 327 -18.23 -6.45 -1.75
CA GLU A 327 -17.69 -5.13 -2.11
C GLU A 327 -16.79 -5.25 -3.35
N TYR A 328 -15.90 -6.24 -3.37
CA TYR A 328 -15.07 -6.52 -4.54
C TYR A 328 -15.91 -6.81 -5.81
N GLN A 329 -17.00 -7.57 -5.71
CA GLN A 329 -17.92 -7.83 -6.83
C GLN A 329 -18.75 -6.60 -7.23
N ALA A 330 -19.20 -5.81 -6.26
CA ALA A 330 -19.99 -4.60 -6.48
C ALA A 330 -19.18 -3.53 -7.21
N VAL A 331 -17.92 -3.35 -6.80
CA VAL A 331 -16.94 -2.45 -7.42
C VAL A 331 -16.72 -2.80 -8.90
N LYS A 332 -16.61 -4.08 -9.26
CA LYS A 332 -16.43 -4.50 -10.66
C LYS A 332 -17.71 -4.34 -11.51
N LYS A 333 -18.86 -4.06 -10.91
CA LYS A 333 -20.14 -3.84 -11.62
C LYS A 333 -20.48 -2.36 -11.84
N TRP A 334 -19.83 -1.43 -11.14
CA TRP A 334 -20.23 -0.01 -11.14
C TRP A 334 -19.30 0.84 -12.02
N GLY A 335 -19.90 1.62 -12.93
CA GLY A 335 -19.21 2.60 -13.76
C GLY A 335 -18.73 3.79 -12.91
N TRP A 336 -17.44 4.09 -13.00
CA TRP A 336 -16.70 5.02 -12.13
C TRP A 336 -17.15 6.49 -12.15
N GLY A 337 -17.88 6.93 -13.18
CA GLY A 337 -18.28 8.34 -13.33
C GLY A 337 -19.28 8.87 -12.29
N GLN A 338 -19.88 8.01 -11.45
CA GLN A 338 -20.93 8.41 -10.50
C GLN A 338 -20.54 8.28 -9.02
N ILE A 339 -19.37 7.72 -8.69
CA ILE A 339 -19.10 7.25 -7.33
C ILE A 339 -18.76 8.42 -6.39
N ASP A 340 -17.94 9.39 -6.79
CA ASP A 340 -17.39 10.34 -5.80
C ASP A 340 -18.43 11.30 -5.17
N ALA A 341 -19.36 11.82 -5.97
CA ALA A 341 -20.40 12.75 -5.50
C ALA A 341 -21.65 12.05 -4.92
N ASP A 342 -21.86 10.78 -5.27
CA ASP A 342 -23.07 10.03 -4.93
C ASP A 342 -22.82 9.04 -3.79
N VAL A 343 -21.59 8.55 -3.61
CA VAL A 343 -21.12 7.82 -2.42
C VAL A 343 -21.09 8.75 -1.22
N THR A 344 -20.48 9.93 -1.33
CA THR A 344 -20.49 10.91 -0.23
C THR A 344 -21.92 11.24 0.22
N ARG A 345 -22.84 11.52 -0.72
CA ARG A 345 -24.26 11.76 -0.42
C ARG A 345 -25.01 10.52 0.08
N LYS A 346 -24.76 9.32 -0.45
CA LYS A 346 -25.42 8.08 0.01
C LYS A 346 -24.91 7.63 1.36
N TRP A 347 -23.64 7.85 1.69
CA TRP A 347 -23.07 7.57 3.00
C TRP A 347 -23.53 8.57 4.05
N GLU A 348 -23.66 9.86 3.71
CA GLU A 348 -24.33 10.85 4.57
C GLU A 348 -25.79 10.43 4.85
N ARG A 349 -26.52 10.00 3.82
CA ARG A 349 -27.92 9.58 3.94
C ARG A 349 -28.10 8.24 4.67
N LYS A 350 -27.22 7.26 4.47
CA LYS A 350 -27.21 5.99 5.21
C LYS A 350 -26.75 6.16 6.65
N GLY A 351 -25.78 7.04 6.89
CA GLY A 351 -25.37 7.46 8.24
C GLY A 351 -26.56 7.99 9.03
N GLN A 352 -27.32 8.92 8.44
CA GLN A 352 -28.55 9.47 9.06
C GLN A 352 -29.61 8.41 9.36
N VAL A 353 -29.81 7.42 8.47
CA VAL A 353 -30.80 6.34 8.69
C VAL A 353 -30.32 5.36 9.76
N THR A 354 -29.03 5.04 9.79
CA THR A 354 -28.46 4.11 10.77
C THR A 354 -28.42 4.75 12.16
N ASP A 355 -28.09 6.04 12.25
CA ASP A 355 -28.17 6.82 13.47
C ASP A 355 -29.62 6.92 13.97
N PHE A 356 -30.60 7.08 13.08
CA PHE A 356 -32.02 7.08 13.45
C PHE A 356 -32.48 5.72 14.00
N CYS A 357 -32.10 4.61 13.37
CA CYS A 357 -32.44 3.27 13.84
C CYS A 357 -31.77 2.96 15.19
N LEU A 358 -30.52 3.36 15.39
CA LEU A 358 -29.79 3.16 16.64
C LEU A 358 -30.36 4.02 17.77
N VAL A 359 -30.72 5.29 17.51
CA VAL A 359 -31.43 6.15 18.47
C VAL A 359 -32.78 5.56 18.85
N ALA A 360 -33.54 5.04 17.87
CA ALA A 360 -34.81 4.38 18.13
C ALA A 360 -34.62 3.16 19.06
N ILE A 361 -33.63 2.30 18.78
CA ILE A 361 -33.33 1.13 19.62
C ILE A 361 -32.94 1.56 21.05
N VAL A 362 -32.08 2.57 21.20
CA VAL A 362 -31.67 3.08 22.53
C VAL A 362 -32.86 3.67 23.29
N LEU A 363 -33.75 4.41 22.62
CA LEU A 363 -34.97 4.96 23.24
C LEU A 363 -35.96 3.87 23.63
N PHE A 364 -36.14 2.83 22.81
CA PHE A 364 -36.99 1.67 23.15
C PHE A 364 -36.42 0.88 24.33
N CYS A 365 -35.10 0.71 24.42
CA CYS A 365 -34.46 0.10 25.59
C CYS A 365 -34.60 0.97 26.85
N ALA A 366 -34.46 2.30 26.74
CA ALA A 366 -34.62 3.22 27.87
C ALA A 366 -36.07 3.29 28.38
N LEU A 367 -37.06 3.28 27.49
CA LEU A 367 -38.48 3.26 27.84
C LEU A 367 -38.89 1.90 28.43
N GLY A 368 -38.33 0.80 27.94
CA GLY A 368 -38.54 -0.54 28.50
C GLY A 368 -38.08 -0.66 29.97
N ILE A 369 -37.01 0.04 30.34
CA ILE A 369 -36.50 0.09 31.72
C ILE A 369 -37.42 0.92 32.65
N PHE A 370 -38.13 1.92 32.10
CA PHE A 370 -39.11 2.72 32.85
C PHE A 370 -40.47 2.03 33.01
N TRP A 371 -40.78 1.03 32.18
CA TRP A 371 -41.99 0.22 32.30
C TRP A 371 -41.82 -1.04 33.17
N SER A 372 -40.59 -1.39 33.53
CA SER A 372 -40.28 -2.54 34.38
C SER A 372 -39.98 -2.18 35.85
N ARG A 373 -40.38 -0.99 36.30
CA ARG A 373 -40.42 -0.55 37.70
C ARG A 373 -41.84 -0.14 38.04
#